data_AF-A0A0J9X5K5-F1
#
_entry.id   AF-A0A0J9X5K5-F1
#
_cell.length_a   1.000
_cell.length_b   1.000
_cell.length_c   1.000
_cell.angle_alpha   90.00
_cell.angle_beta   90.00
_cell.angle_gamma   90.00
#
_symmetry.space_group_name_H-M   'P 1'
#
loop_
_entity.id
_entity.type
_entity.pdbx_description
1 polymer ?
#
loop_
_entity_poly.entity_id
_entity_poly.type
_entity_poly.pdbx_seq_one_letter_code
_entity_poly.pdbx_strand_id
1 'polypeptide(L)'
;MTQDLIKNEELAKVQAHLGQLQTGCLELLARLEKTGDADAMADADSEESDILAQLRRKMIADVVELRSMNWSVQEQVNATKDVTLAEKLSVDRIQLDIQNIYYQHMHLRSEIDACDGFRSRHENLGLVDLDQFYADNPELKDTITDEHTLMMERLRDEERRRLELHITRTRLAEKKAQLLEENRQRKEDLEALDANLSKFIESAEPIRQVFGKY
;
A
#
# COMPACT_ATOMS: atom_id res chain seq x y z
N MET A 1 26.13 19.45 -15.57
CA MET A 1 26.97 20.39 -14.79
C MET A 1 28.11 19.63 -14.11
N THR A 2 28.82 18.78 -14.86
CA THR A 2 29.82 17.81 -14.37
C THR A 2 30.93 17.60 -15.40
N GLN A 3 31.26 18.64 -16.18
CA GLN A 3 32.29 18.55 -17.23
C GLN A 3 33.60 19.28 -16.90
N ASP A 4 33.69 19.98 -15.76
CA ASP A 4 34.84 20.87 -15.48
C ASP A 4 35.77 20.43 -14.35
N LEU A 5 35.59 19.23 -13.76
CA LEU A 5 36.18 18.95 -12.44
C LEU A 5 37.58 18.34 -12.42
N ILE A 6 38.17 18.01 -13.57
CA ILE A 6 39.62 17.92 -13.69
C ILE A 6 39.96 19.05 -14.65
N LYS A 7 40.41 20.19 -14.11
CA LYS A 7 40.85 21.31 -14.91
C LYS A 7 41.82 20.75 -15.96
N ASN A 8 41.40 20.81 -17.22
CA ASN A 8 42.19 20.38 -18.39
C ASN A 8 43.63 20.96 -18.31
N GLU A 9 43.75 22.13 -17.68
CA GLU A 9 45.01 22.80 -17.35
C GLU A 9 45.95 22.04 -16.41
N GLU A 10 45.48 21.41 -15.32
CA GLU A 10 46.36 20.66 -14.40
C GLU A 10 46.80 19.33 -15.00
N LEU A 11 45.91 18.67 -15.74
CA LEU A 11 46.25 17.48 -16.51
C LEU A 11 47.27 17.80 -17.62
N ALA A 12 47.10 18.93 -18.31
CA ALA A 12 48.05 19.42 -19.31
C ALA A 12 49.42 19.75 -18.71
N LYS A 13 49.46 20.34 -17.50
CA LYS A 13 50.71 20.57 -16.75
C LYS A 13 51.41 19.26 -16.40
N VAL A 14 50.69 18.28 -15.84
CA VAL A 14 51.25 16.95 -15.52
C VAL A 14 51.78 16.26 -16.78
N GLN A 15 51.05 16.33 -17.90
CA GLN A 15 51.50 15.79 -19.18
C GLN A 15 52.76 16.49 -19.72
N ALA A 16 52.87 17.80 -19.54
CA ALA A 16 54.05 18.57 -19.92
C ALA A 16 55.29 18.16 -19.11
N HIS A 17 55.17 18.05 -17.78
CA HIS A 17 56.28 17.60 -16.92
C HIS A 17 56.66 16.14 -17.18
N LEU A 18 55.68 15.26 -17.45
CA LEU A 18 55.95 13.88 -17.86
C LEU A 18 56.69 13.82 -19.19
N GLY A 19 56.30 14.64 -20.17
CA GLY A 19 57.00 14.77 -21.46
C GLY A 19 58.43 15.28 -21.29
N GLN A 20 58.63 16.31 -20.45
CA GLN A 20 59.97 16.82 -20.11
C GLN A 20 60.84 15.75 -19.45
N LEU A 21 60.28 14.99 -18.50
CA LEU A 21 60.96 13.87 -17.84
C LEU A 21 61.34 12.77 -18.85
N GLN A 22 60.44 12.40 -19.75
CA GLN A 22 60.70 11.41 -20.79
C GLN A 22 61.83 11.87 -21.73
N THR A 23 61.79 13.13 -22.19
CA THR A 23 62.86 13.68 -23.03
C THR A 23 64.21 13.74 -22.29
N GLY A 24 64.22 14.11 -21.00
CA GLY A 24 65.43 14.13 -20.18
C GLY A 24 66.02 12.74 -19.94
N CYS A 25 65.17 11.73 -19.72
CA CYS A 25 65.61 10.32 -19.60
C CYS A 25 66.22 9.81 -20.90
N LEU A 26 65.61 10.11 -22.05
CA LEU A 26 66.14 9.73 -23.37
C LEU A 26 67.47 10.41 -23.67
N GLU A 27 67.62 11.69 -23.33
CA GLU A 27 68.88 12.42 -23.48
C GLU A 27 69.99 11.85 -22.59
N LEU A 28 69.65 11.44 -21.36
CA LEU A 28 70.60 10.81 -20.43
C LEU A 28 71.04 9.44 -20.95
N LEU A 29 70.11 8.60 -21.42
CA LEU A 29 70.42 7.30 -22.01
C LEU A 29 71.31 7.43 -23.25
N ALA A 30 70.99 8.36 -24.16
CA ALA A 30 71.78 8.59 -25.37
C ALA A 30 73.21 9.07 -25.08
N ARG A 31 73.44 9.81 -23.99
CA ARG A 31 74.77 10.23 -23.55
C ARG A 31 75.52 9.09 -22.86
N LEU A 32 74.84 8.29 -22.03
CA LEU A 32 75.44 7.10 -21.41
C LEU A 32 75.86 6.04 -22.44
N GLU A 33 75.07 5.85 -23.51
CA GLU A 33 75.42 4.98 -24.63
C GLU A 33 76.68 5.48 -25.35
N LYS A 34 76.78 6.79 -25.60
CA LYS A 34 77.99 7.40 -26.21
C LYS A 34 79.23 7.26 -25.34
N THR A 35 79.10 7.39 -24.02
CA THR A 35 80.22 7.16 -23.09
C THR A 35 80.57 5.68 -22.95
N GLY A 36 79.61 4.76 -23.16
CA GLY A 36 79.83 3.31 -23.15
C GLY A 36 80.51 2.77 -24.41
N ASP A 37 80.30 3.42 -25.56
CA ASP A 37 81.03 3.16 -26.82
C ASP A 37 82.42 3.84 -26.85
N ALA A 38 82.68 4.78 -25.94
CA ALA A 38 83.89 5.62 -25.91
C ALA A 38 84.86 5.26 -24.77
N ASP A 39 85.14 3.97 -24.55
CA ASP A 39 86.24 3.49 -23.69
C ASP A 39 87.64 3.79 -24.29
N ALA A 40 87.75 4.78 -25.18
CA ALA A 40 88.96 5.18 -25.88
C ALA A 40 89.01 6.71 -26.11
N MET A 41 89.16 7.51 -25.04
CA MET A 41 90.00 8.74 -25.00
C MET A 41 89.85 9.44 -23.63
N ALA A 42 90.89 9.33 -22.80
CA ALA A 42 90.93 9.70 -21.39
C ALA A 42 91.25 11.18 -21.09
N ASP A 43 90.65 12.15 -21.80
CA ASP A 43 90.92 13.58 -21.55
C ASP A 43 89.66 14.50 -21.67
N ALA A 44 88.44 13.94 -21.63
CA ALA A 44 87.17 14.70 -21.69
C ALA A 44 86.26 14.56 -20.44
N ASP A 45 86.78 14.02 -19.34
CA ASP A 45 85.97 13.49 -18.22
C ASP A 45 85.34 14.55 -17.28
N SER A 46 85.75 15.82 -17.34
CA SER A 46 85.25 16.85 -16.41
C SER A 46 83.97 17.55 -16.86
N GLU A 47 83.88 17.97 -18.14
CA GLU A 47 82.73 18.73 -18.65
C GLU A 47 81.50 17.85 -18.86
N GLU A 48 81.69 16.61 -19.33
CA GLU A 48 80.59 15.67 -19.58
C GLU A 48 79.98 15.15 -18.27
N SER A 49 80.81 14.93 -17.25
CA SER A 49 80.37 14.59 -15.89
C SER A 49 79.52 15.69 -15.23
N ASP A 50 79.90 16.96 -15.41
CA ASP A 50 79.15 18.11 -14.89
C ASP A 50 77.78 18.26 -15.57
N ILE A 51 77.70 18.01 -16.88
CA ILE A 51 76.43 18.04 -17.63
C ILE A 51 75.51 16.89 -17.19
N LEU A 52 76.04 15.69 -16.97
CA LEU A 52 75.28 14.56 -16.44
C LEU A 52 74.75 14.84 -15.03
N ALA A 53 75.55 15.49 -14.17
CA ALA A 53 75.12 15.89 -12.83
C ALA A 53 74.01 16.96 -12.88
N GLN A 54 74.07 17.91 -13.82
CA GLN A 54 73.02 18.91 -14.02
C GLN A 54 71.72 18.27 -14.53
N LEU A 55 71.80 17.36 -15.50
CA LEU A 55 70.64 16.66 -16.05
C LEU A 55 69.97 15.80 -14.97
N ARG A 56 70.75 15.08 -14.15
CA ARG A 56 70.25 14.32 -13.00
C ARG A 56 69.52 15.20 -11.98
N ARG A 57 70.05 16.39 -11.67
CA ARG A 57 69.40 17.34 -10.74
C ARG A 57 68.06 17.83 -11.30
N LYS A 58 68.01 18.17 -12.59
CA LYS A 58 66.78 18.59 -13.27
C LYS A 58 65.72 17.47 -13.24
N MET A 59 66.10 16.25 -13.56
CA MET A 59 65.22 15.09 -13.52
C MET A 59 64.65 14.80 -12.12
N ILE A 60 65.47 14.92 -11.08
CA ILE A 60 65.01 14.77 -9.69
C ILE A 60 64.01 15.87 -9.33
N ALA A 61 64.23 17.11 -9.76
CA ALA A 61 63.29 18.21 -9.55
C ALA A 61 61.95 17.93 -10.24
N ASP A 62 61.96 17.48 -11.50
CA ASP A 62 60.75 17.14 -12.26
C ASP A 62 59.95 16.02 -11.58
N VAL A 63 60.62 14.99 -11.02
CA VAL A 63 59.97 13.90 -10.28
C VAL A 63 59.34 14.40 -8.96
N VAL A 64 59.99 15.31 -8.26
CA VAL A 64 59.45 15.90 -7.01
C VAL A 64 58.22 16.74 -7.32
N GLU A 65 58.26 17.53 -8.38
CA GLU A 65 57.14 18.36 -8.82
C GLU A 65 55.94 17.49 -9.23
N LEU A 66 56.16 16.44 -10.03
CA LEU A 66 55.13 15.46 -10.40
C LEU A 66 54.50 14.78 -9.18
N ARG A 67 55.29 14.44 -8.15
CA ARG A 67 54.75 13.88 -6.89
C ARG A 67 53.88 14.88 -6.15
N SER A 68 54.29 16.14 -6.08
CA SER A 68 53.50 17.20 -5.44
C SER A 68 52.18 17.44 -6.18
N MET A 69 52.20 17.49 -7.52
CA MET A 69 50.99 17.62 -8.33
C MET A 69 50.07 16.41 -8.16
N ASN A 70 50.60 15.19 -8.18
CA ASN A 70 49.81 13.97 -7.95
C ASN A 70 49.12 14.00 -6.57
N TRP A 71 49.83 14.43 -5.53
CA TRP A 71 49.22 14.56 -4.21
C TRP A 71 48.09 15.60 -4.19
N SER A 72 48.28 16.76 -4.82
CA SER A 72 47.23 17.78 -4.93
C SER A 72 46.00 17.27 -5.69
N VAL A 73 46.21 16.57 -6.80
CA VAL A 73 45.11 15.94 -7.56
C VAL A 73 44.38 14.89 -6.71
N GLN A 74 45.12 14.06 -5.98
CA GLN A 74 44.52 13.06 -5.10
C GLN A 74 43.67 13.69 -3.99
N GLU A 75 44.12 14.81 -3.44
CA GLU A 75 43.37 15.60 -2.46
C GLU A 75 42.07 16.17 -3.06
N GLN A 76 42.15 16.78 -4.26
CA GLN A 76 40.97 17.27 -4.97
C GLN A 76 39.98 16.13 -5.29
N VAL A 77 40.47 14.97 -5.71
CA VAL A 77 39.64 13.78 -5.98
C VAL A 77 38.96 13.29 -4.70
N ASN A 78 39.65 13.29 -3.56
CA ASN A 78 39.02 12.90 -2.30
C ASN A 78 37.97 13.93 -1.85
N ALA A 79 38.28 15.22 -1.93
CA ALA A 79 37.34 16.29 -1.60
C ALA A 79 36.05 16.21 -2.45
N THR A 80 36.18 15.97 -3.75
CA THR A 80 35.03 15.84 -4.66
C THR A 80 34.22 14.58 -4.38
N LYS A 81 34.86 13.46 -4.00
CA LYS A 81 34.17 12.25 -3.54
C LYS A 81 33.36 12.52 -2.27
N ASP A 82 33.93 13.22 -1.30
CA ASP A 82 33.25 13.51 -0.03
C ASP A 82 32.02 14.40 -0.26
N VAL A 83 32.14 15.45 -1.08
CA VAL A 83 31.02 16.31 -1.46
C VAL A 83 29.93 15.51 -2.19
N THR A 84 30.32 14.69 -3.16
CA THR A 84 29.36 13.88 -3.94
C THR A 84 28.67 12.85 -3.06
N LEU A 85 29.38 12.24 -2.11
CA LEU A 85 28.82 11.31 -1.13
C LEU A 85 27.80 12.00 -0.23
N ALA A 86 28.13 13.19 0.29
CA ALA A 86 27.23 13.95 1.16
C ALA A 86 25.91 14.29 0.43
N GLU A 87 25.99 14.77 -0.81
CA GLU A 87 24.81 15.05 -1.62
C GLU A 87 24.02 13.79 -1.95
N LYS A 88 24.70 12.68 -2.28
CA LYS A 88 24.03 11.40 -2.51
C LYS A 88 23.24 10.94 -1.26
N LEU A 89 23.84 11.01 -0.07
CA LEU A 89 23.18 10.63 1.18
C LEU A 89 21.97 11.53 1.48
N SER A 90 22.06 12.82 1.15
CA SER A 90 20.93 13.75 1.25
C SER A 90 19.77 13.33 0.34
N VAL A 91 20.06 12.99 -0.92
CA VAL A 91 19.08 12.48 -1.88
C VAL A 91 18.46 11.16 -1.40
N ASP A 92 19.28 10.22 -0.93
CA ASP A 92 18.82 8.92 -0.42
C ASP A 92 17.85 9.10 0.76
N ARG A 93 18.13 10.07 1.65
CA ARG A 93 17.22 10.43 2.76
C ARG A 93 15.87 10.94 2.25
N ILE A 94 15.89 11.89 1.30
CA ILE A 94 14.66 12.44 0.71
C ILE A 94 13.86 11.31 0.03
N GLN A 95 14.54 10.38 -0.63
CA GLN A 95 13.89 9.26 -1.27
C GLN A 95 13.21 8.32 -0.27
N LEU A 96 13.81 8.08 0.90
CA LEU A 96 13.14 7.37 2.00
C LEU A 96 11.91 8.11 2.50
N ASP A 97 12.00 9.43 2.68
CA ASP A 97 10.87 10.26 3.12
C ASP A 97 9.72 10.22 2.10
N ILE A 98 10.02 10.24 0.80
CA ILE A 98 9.01 10.07 -0.26
C ILE A 98 8.33 8.71 -0.16
N GLN A 99 9.09 7.63 0.06
CA GLN A 99 8.50 6.29 0.21
C GLN A 99 7.61 6.20 1.44
N ASN A 100 8.01 6.81 2.56
CA ASN A 100 7.21 6.87 3.78
C ASN A 100 5.87 7.59 3.54
N ILE A 101 5.91 8.75 2.87
CA ILE A 101 4.70 9.51 2.54
C ILE A 101 3.81 8.73 1.57
N TYR A 102 4.39 8.08 0.56
CA TYR A 102 3.63 7.28 -0.40
C TYR A 102 2.90 6.12 0.29
N TYR A 103 3.57 5.43 1.21
CA TYR A 103 2.95 4.38 2.01
C TYR A 103 1.80 4.93 2.87
N GLN A 104 2.01 6.04 3.58
CA GLN A 104 0.96 6.67 4.38
C GLN A 104 -0.24 7.06 3.53
N HIS A 105 -0.01 7.65 2.35
CA HIS A 105 -1.08 8.03 1.43
C HIS A 105 -1.86 6.81 0.94
N MET A 106 -1.18 5.74 0.53
CA MET A 106 -1.84 4.49 0.11
C MET A 106 -2.65 3.85 1.25
N HIS A 107 -2.11 3.84 2.46
CA HIS A 107 -2.82 3.33 3.64
C HIS A 107 -4.08 4.14 3.92
N LEU A 108 -3.97 5.46 4.04
CA LEU A 108 -5.11 6.36 4.27
C LEU A 108 -6.15 6.22 3.17
N ARG A 109 -5.73 6.10 1.91
CA ARG A 109 -6.65 5.90 0.79
C ARG A 109 -7.39 4.56 0.88
N SER A 110 -6.69 3.49 1.24
CA SER A 110 -7.32 2.19 1.47
C SER A 110 -8.31 2.22 2.65
N GLU A 111 -8.03 2.99 3.70
CA GLU A 111 -8.96 3.18 4.82
C GLU A 111 -10.18 3.99 4.40
N ILE A 112 -10.00 5.05 3.61
CA ILE A 112 -11.11 5.83 3.03
C ILE A 112 -11.98 4.93 2.16
N ASP A 113 -11.38 4.16 1.24
CA ASP A 113 -12.13 3.25 0.36
C ASP A 113 -12.89 2.18 1.17
N ALA A 114 -12.32 1.71 2.29
CA ALA A 114 -13.00 0.78 3.21
C ALA A 114 -14.16 1.44 3.96
N CYS A 115 -14.02 2.70 4.37
CA CYS A 115 -15.08 3.50 4.99
C CYS A 115 -16.20 3.83 3.98
N ASP A 116 -15.85 4.20 2.76
CA ASP A 116 -16.81 4.50 1.68
C ASP A 116 -17.56 3.23 1.22
N GLY A 117 -16.91 2.07 1.32
CA GLY A 117 -17.52 0.76 1.09
C GLY A 117 -18.47 0.31 2.21
N PHE A 118 -18.56 1.04 3.32
CA PHE A 118 -19.46 0.70 4.42
C PHE A 118 -20.92 0.87 3.96
N ARG A 119 -21.62 -0.26 3.84
CA ARG A 119 -23.06 -0.28 3.59
C ARG A 119 -23.80 -0.54 4.88
N SER A 120 -24.64 0.41 5.27
CA SER A 120 -25.47 0.26 6.43
C SER A 120 -26.62 -0.73 6.16
N ARG A 121 -27.13 -1.38 7.21
CA ARG A 121 -28.21 -2.37 7.07
C ARG A 121 -29.52 -1.74 6.55
N HIS A 122 -29.74 -0.45 6.80
CA HIS A 122 -30.97 0.24 6.44
C HIS A 122 -31.08 0.54 4.94
N GLU A 123 -29.96 0.64 4.22
CA GLU A 123 -29.95 0.84 2.76
C GLU A 123 -30.61 -0.31 1.99
N ASN A 124 -30.56 -1.52 2.54
CA ASN A 124 -31.18 -2.71 1.94
C ASN A 124 -32.60 -2.97 2.46
N LEU A 125 -33.15 -2.09 3.29
CA LEU A 125 -34.47 -2.25 3.89
C LEU A 125 -35.54 -1.68 2.95
N GLY A 126 -36.54 -2.49 2.61
CA GLY A 126 -37.76 -1.98 1.97
C GLY A 126 -38.55 -1.14 2.98
N LEU A 127 -38.33 0.17 2.96
CA LEU A 127 -39.06 1.15 3.76
C LEU A 127 -40.35 1.57 3.05
N VAL A 128 -41.32 2.03 3.82
CA VAL A 128 -42.52 2.68 3.30
C VAL A 128 -42.15 3.93 2.50
N ASP A 129 -42.88 4.17 1.41
CA ASP A 129 -42.72 5.36 0.56
C ASP A 129 -42.90 6.64 1.38
N LEU A 130 -42.18 7.71 1.01
CA LEU A 130 -42.18 8.97 1.74
C LEU A 130 -43.58 9.58 1.86
N ASP A 131 -44.38 9.53 0.80
CA ASP A 131 -45.73 10.09 0.80
C ASP A 131 -46.65 9.38 1.80
N GLN A 132 -46.54 8.05 1.89
CA GLN A 132 -47.30 7.25 2.86
C GLN A 132 -46.81 7.49 4.29
N PHE A 133 -45.50 7.61 4.48
CA PHE A 133 -44.92 7.93 5.79
C PHE A 133 -45.42 9.29 6.32
N TYR A 134 -45.47 10.33 5.48
CA TYR A 134 -45.99 11.64 5.88
C TYR A 134 -47.50 11.68 6.06
N ALA A 135 -48.25 10.84 5.34
CA ALA A 135 -49.69 10.69 5.56
C ALA A 135 -49.98 10.12 6.96
N ASP A 136 -49.17 9.16 7.41
CA ASP A 136 -49.30 8.55 8.74
C ASP A 136 -48.70 9.45 9.85
N ASN A 137 -47.72 10.29 9.52
CA ASN A 137 -47.02 11.17 10.46
C ASN A 137 -46.97 12.63 9.95
N PRO A 138 -48.11 13.35 9.93
CA PRO A 138 -48.18 14.70 9.38
C PRO A 138 -47.35 15.73 10.16
N GLU A 139 -47.16 15.53 11.46
CA GLU A 139 -46.39 16.42 12.35
C GLU A 139 -44.90 16.50 12.00
N LEU A 140 -44.35 15.46 11.39
CA LEU A 140 -42.93 15.35 11.06
C LEU A 140 -42.57 16.03 9.72
N LYS A 141 -43.58 16.36 8.90
CA LYS A 141 -43.39 16.93 7.56
C LYS A 141 -42.72 18.30 7.57
N ASP A 142 -43.13 19.16 8.50
CA ASP A 142 -42.66 20.55 8.58
C ASP A 142 -41.59 20.74 9.69
N THR A 143 -41.39 19.73 10.54
CA THR A 143 -40.51 19.79 11.71
C THR A 143 -39.07 19.37 11.40
N ILE A 144 -38.88 18.44 10.45
CA ILE A 144 -37.56 17.86 10.16
C ILE A 144 -37.06 18.35 8.81
N THR A 145 -35.99 19.14 8.84
CA THR A 145 -35.30 19.63 7.63
C THR A 145 -34.05 18.83 7.29
N ASP A 146 -33.50 18.08 8.25
CA ASP A 146 -32.28 17.28 8.08
C ASP A 146 -32.60 15.85 7.61
N GLU A 147 -31.91 15.40 6.56
CA GLU A 147 -32.15 14.11 5.90
C GLU A 147 -31.82 12.93 6.83
N HIS A 148 -30.72 13.01 7.58
CA HIS A 148 -30.34 11.96 8.52
C HIS A 148 -31.41 11.82 9.62
N THR A 149 -31.84 12.93 10.20
CA THR A 149 -32.91 12.94 11.20
C THR A 149 -34.21 12.38 10.65
N LEU A 150 -34.58 12.70 9.40
CA LEU A 150 -35.74 12.11 8.72
C LEU A 150 -35.61 10.58 8.58
N MET A 151 -34.44 10.09 8.17
CA MET A 151 -34.20 8.66 8.01
C MET A 151 -34.29 7.91 9.34
N MET A 152 -33.82 8.51 10.44
CA MET A 152 -33.95 7.93 11.78
C MET A 152 -35.40 7.80 12.22
N GLU A 153 -36.24 8.81 11.98
CA GLU A 153 -37.68 8.73 12.29
C GLU A 153 -38.39 7.69 11.40
N ARG A 154 -38.04 7.61 10.11
CA ARG A 154 -38.56 6.57 9.21
C ARG A 154 -38.22 5.17 9.70
N LEU A 155 -37.01 4.95 10.20
CA LEU A 155 -36.59 3.65 10.74
C LEU A 155 -37.32 3.30 12.04
N ARG A 156 -37.53 4.28 12.93
CA ARG A 156 -38.32 4.10 14.16
C ARG A 156 -39.76 3.72 13.87
N ASP A 157 -40.35 4.35 12.85
CA ASP A 157 -41.71 4.04 12.45
C ASP A 157 -41.83 2.64 11.82
N GLU A 158 -40.88 2.26 10.96
CA GLU A 158 -40.81 0.91 10.40
C GLU A 158 -40.63 -0.16 11.48
N GLU A 159 -39.79 0.11 12.50
CA GLU A 159 -39.64 -0.77 13.67
C GLU A 159 -40.98 -0.98 14.39
N ARG A 160 -41.70 0.11 14.67
CA ARG A 160 -43.01 0.06 15.32
C ARG A 160 -44.02 -0.75 14.50
N ARG A 161 -44.12 -0.49 13.19
CA ARG A 161 -45.00 -1.24 12.27
C ARG A 161 -44.68 -2.73 12.27
N ARG A 162 -43.39 -3.09 12.17
CA ARG A 162 -42.96 -4.50 12.17
C ARG A 162 -43.23 -5.19 13.50
N LEU A 163 -43.06 -4.49 14.62
CA LEU A 163 -43.37 -5.03 15.94
C LEU A 163 -44.86 -5.31 16.09
N GLU A 164 -45.72 -4.38 15.68
CA GLU A 164 -47.17 -4.56 15.70
C GLU A 164 -47.61 -5.71 14.79
N LEU A 165 -47.05 -5.81 13.59
CA LEU A 165 -47.28 -6.93 12.68
C LEU A 165 -46.82 -8.27 13.28
N HIS A 166 -45.69 -8.28 13.98
CA HIS A 166 -45.22 -9.48 14.66
C HIS A 166 -46.15 -9.90 15.81
N ILE A 167 -46.58 -8.96 16.66
CA ILE A 167 -47.51 -9.22 17.77
C ILE A 167 -48.83 -9.76 17.22
N THR A 168 -49.39 -9.12 16.21
CA THR A 168 -50.66 -9.55 15.59
C THR A 168 -50.54 -10.92 14.94
N ARG A 169 -49.44 -11.19 14.21
CA ARG A 169 -49.15 -12.51 13.64
C ARG A 169 -49.07 -13.60 14.70
N THR A 170 -48.35 -13.35 15.80
CA THR A 170 -48.19 -14.32 16.89
C THR A 170 -49.53 -14.61 17.55
N ARG A 171 -50.29 -13.57 17.88
CA ARG A 171 -51.66 -13.72 18.44
C ARG A 171 -52.58 -14.52 17.51
N LEU A 172 -52.53 -14.25 16.21
CA LEU A 172 -53.33 -14.98 15.22
C LEU A 172 -52.88 -16.43 15.08
N ALA A 173 -51.57 -16.71 15.17
CA ALA A 173 -51.03 -18.06 15.14
C ALA A 173 -51.47 -18.88 16.37
N GLU A 174 -51.44 -18.28 17.56
CA GLU A 174 -51.96 -18.90 18.79
C GLU A 174 -53.46 -19.20 18.68
N LYS A 175 -54.26 -18.24 18.24
CA LYS A 175 -55.70 -18.44 18.03
C LYS A 175 -55.99 -19.53 16.99
N LYS A 176 -55.19 -19.58 15.91
CA LYS A 176 -55.30 -20.65 14.91
C LYS A 176 -54.99 -22.01 15.52
N ALA A 177 -53.94 -22.12 16.34
CA ALA A 177 -53.60 -23.38 17.01
C ALA A 177 -54.71 -23.84 17.97
N GLN A 178 -55.29 -22.92 18.75
CA GLN A 178 -56.44 -23.20 19.61
C GLN A 178 -57.64 -23.72 18.82
N LEU A 179 -58.03 -23.04 17.75
CA LEU A 179 -59.17 -23.45 16.91
C LEU A 179 -58.93 -24.78 16.19
N LEU A 180 -57.69 -25.10 15.82
CA LEU A 180 -57.35 -26.39 15.23
C LEU A 180 -57.52 -27.52 16.24
N GLU A 181 -57.08 -27.30 17.48
CA GLU A 181 -57.24 -28.27 18.57
C GLU A 181 -58.71 -28.46 18.95
N GLU A 182 -59.49 -27.38 19.07
CA GLU A 182 -60.94 -27.46 19.28
C GLU A 182 -61.66 -28.22 18.16
N ASN A 183 -61.28 -28.00 16.90
CA ASN A 183 -61.84 -28.75 15.78
C ASN A 183 -61.44 -30.22 15.81
N ARG A 184 -60.22 -30.55 16.23
CA ARG A 184 -59.75 -31.93 16.40
C ARG A 184 -60.60 -32.64 17.47
N GLN A 185 -60.76 -32.02 18.63
CA GLN A 185 -61.57 -32.57 19.72
C GLN A 185 -63.03 -32.78 19.30
N ARG A 186 -63.66 -31.80 18.63
CA ARG A 186 -65.04 -31.95 18.13
C ARG A 186 -65.18 -33.05 17.09
N LYS A 187 -64.16 -33.28 16.24
CA LYS A 187 -64.17 -34.40 15.29
C LYS A 187 -64.12 -35.74 16.03
N GLU A 188 -63.25 -35.86 17.02
CA GLU A 188 -63.15 -37.06 17.87
C GLU A 188 -64.47 -37.32 18.62
N ASP A 189 -65.12 -36.28 19.15
CA ASP A 189 -66.43 -36.38 19.80
C ASP A 189 -67.53 -36.83 18.82
N LEU A 190 -67.52 -36.31 17.58
CA LEU A 190 -68.47 -36.71 16.54
C LEU A 190 -68.25 -38.17 16.09
N GLU A 191 -67.01 -38.60 15.91
CA GLU A 191 -66.66 -39.99 15.59
C GLU A 191 -67.09 -40.94 16.73
N ALA A 192 -66.90 -40.53 17.99
CA ALA A 192 -67.38 -41.28 19.14
C ALA A 192 -68.92 -41.35 19.20
N LEU A 193 -69.61 -40.26 18.88
CA LEU A 193 -71.07 -40.22 18.81
C LEU A 193 -71.59 -41.12 17.69
N ASP A 194 -70.99 -41.08 16.50
CA ASP A 194 -71.36 -41.92 15.35
C ASP A 194 -71.19 -43.42 15.67
N ALA A 195 -70.09 -43.78 16.35
CA ALA A 195 -69.88 -45.13 16.85
C ALA A 195 -70.94 -45.56 17.88
N ASN A 196 -71.35 -44.67 18.79
CA ASN A 196 -72.39 -44.96 19.77
C ASN A 196 -73.78 -45.08 19.14
N LEU A 197 -74.10 -44.24 18.16
CA LEU A 197 -75.36 -44.31 17.40
C LEU A 197 -75.42 -45.61 16.59
N SER A 198 -74.33 -46.00 15.94
CA SER A 198 -74.23 -47.30 15.25
C SER A 198 -74.53 -48.47 16.18
N LYS A 199 -73.92 -48.50 17.37
CA LYS A 199 -74.19 -49.50 18.41
C LYS A 199 -75.64 -49.46 18.90
N PHE A 200 -76.22 -48.28 19.06
CA PHE A 200 -77.62 -48.12 19.48
C PHE A 200 -78.58 -48.67 18.42
N ILE A 201 -78.36 -48.37 17.14
CA ILE A 201 -79.15 -48.90 16.03
C ILE A 201 -79.07 -50.44 16.00
N GLU A 202 -77.87 -51.01 16.08
CA GLU A 202 -77.66 -52.46 16.17
C GLU A 202 -78.41 -53.07 17.36
N SER A 203 -78.37 -52.42 18.51
CA SER A 203 -79.04 -52.88 19.73
C SER A 203 -80.57 -52.72 19.68
N ALA A 204 -81.09 -51.76 18.93
CA ALA A 204 -82.53 -51.48 18.78
C ALA A 204 -83.18 -52.30 17.65
N GLU A 205 -82.39 -52.86 16.74
CA GLU A 205 -82.86 -53.67 15.60
C GLU A 205 -83.77 -54.86 16.02
N PRO A 206 -83.50 -55.61 17.11
CA PRO A 206 -84.40 -56.67 17.58
C PRO A 206 -85.79 -56.16 17.98
N ILE A 207 -85.86 -55.00 18.65
CA ILE A 207 -87.13 -54.38 19.08
C ILE A 207 -87.92 -53.93 17.84
N ARG A 208 -87.22 -53.37 16.85
CA ARG A 208 -87.81 -52.93 15.59
C ARG A 208 -88.38 -54.10 14.78
N GLN A 209 -87.73 -55.26 14.78
CA GLN A 209 -88.25 -56.49 14.16
C GLN A 209 -89.51 -57.03 14.84
N VAL A 210 -89.69 -56.78 16.15
CA VAL A 210 -90.87 -57.19 16.91
C VAL A 210 -92.06 -56.26 16.67
N PHE A 211 -91.83 -54.94 16.64
CA PHE A 211 -92.92 -53.94 16.50
C PHE A 211 -93.23 -53.54 15.05
N GLY A 212 -92.35 -53.79 14.06
CA GLY A 212 -92.59 -53.49 12.65
C GLY A 212 -93.47 -54.51 11.89
N LYS A 213 -94.01 -55.51 12.60
CA LYS A 213 -94.94 -56.52 12.05
C LYS A 213 -96.42 -56.19 12.29
N TYR A 214 -96.71 -55.04 12.92
CA TYR A 214 -98.03 -54.41 13.01
C TYR A 214 -98.02 -53.09 12.24
#